data_AF-A0A2R4MEZ9-F1
#
_entry.id   AF-A0A2R4MEZ9-F1
#
_cell.length_a   1.000
_cell.length_b   1.000
_cell.length_c   1.000
_cell.angle_alpha   90.00
_cell.angle_beta   90.00
_cell.angle_gamma   90.00
#
_symmetry.space_group_name_H-M   'P 1'
#
loop_
_entity.id
_entity.type
_entity.pdbx_description
1 polymer ?
#
loop_
_entity_poly.entity_id
_entity_poly.type
_entity_poly.pdbx_seq_one_letter_code
_entity_poly.pdbx_strand_id
1 'polypeptide(L)'
;MSSKQVNFYNRVKMLRVERGLSRQQLAELINVHPQTIGYIERQQFNPTIELALNLSKALGVGLDAMFSAEPFELVDEAALRPSAKTNK
;
A
#
# COMPACT_ATOMS: atom_id res chain seq x y z
N MET A 1 -11.63 26.22 -11.68
CA MET A 1 -10.30 25.56 -11.63
C MET A 1 -10.54 24.10 -11.29
N SER A 2 -10.56 23.21 -12.29
CA SER A 2 -10.64 21.77 -12.02
C SER A 2 -9.26 21.35 -11.49
N SER A 3 -9.17 21.07 -10.19
CA SER A 3 -7.95 20.55 -9.59
C SER A 3 -7.64 19.21 -10.24
N LYS A 4 -6.53 19.16 -10.99
CA LYS A 4 -6.03 17.93 -11.61
C LYS A 4 -5.81 16.92 -10.48
N GLN A 5 -6.67 15.91 -10.40
CA GLN A 5 -6.60 14.89 -9.36
C GLN A 5 -5.30 14.11 -9.58
N VAL A 6 -4.43 14.09 -8.57
CA VAL A 6 -3.20 13.29 -8.61
C VAL A 6 -3.61 11.83 -8.47
N ASN A 7 -3.57 11.08 -9.57
CA ASN A 7 -3.72 9.63 -9.54
C ASN A 7 -2.40 9.04 -9.07
N PHE A 8 -2.42 8.37 -7.92
CA PHE A 8 -1.30 7.58 -7.41
C PHE A 8 -1.78 6.16 -7.14
N TYR A 9 -0.89 5.21 -7.30
CA TYR A 9 -1.13 3.80 -7.02
C TYR A 9 -0.73 3.51 -5.59
N ASN A 10 -1.45 2.59 -4.93
CA ASN A 10 -1.06 2.14 -3.59
C ASN A 10 -1.24 0.64 -3.41
N ARG A 11 -0.45 0.07 -2.50
CA ARG A 11 -0.46 -1.34 -2.09
C ARG A 11 -0.97 -1.53 -0.65
N VAL A 12 -1.60 -0.51 -0.06
CA VAL A 12 -2.01 -0.51 1.37
C VAL A 12 -2.92 -1.69 1.69
N LYS A 13 -3.86 -2.04 0.80
CA LYS A 13 -4.74 -3.21 0.99
C LYS A 13 -3.96 -4.51 1.11
N MET A 14 -3.02 -4.73 0.18
CA MET A 14 -2.21 -5.94 0.13
C MET A 14 -1.36 -6.04 1.41
N LEU A 15 -0.62 -4.99 1.74
CA LEU A 15 0.26 -4.93 2.91
C LEU A 15 -0.51 -5.11 4.23
N ARG A 16 -1.71 -4.56 4.32
CA ARG A 16 -2.60 -4.73 5.48
C ARG A 16 -3.02 -6.20 5.62
N VAL A 17 -3.40 -6.85 4.53
CA VAL A 17 -3.84 -8.26 4.54
C VAL A 17 -2.67 -9.20 4.87
N GLU A 18 -1.47 -8.95 4.34
CA GLU A 18 -0.26 -9.72 4.68
C GLU A 18 0.05 -9.71 6.19
N ARG A 19 -0.32 -8.63 6.89
CA ARG A 19 -0.18 -8.49 8.35
C ARG A 19 -1.35 -9.04 9.15
N GLY A 20 -2.34 -9.63 8.47
CA GLY A 20 -3.55 -10.15 9.13
C GLY A 20 -4.43 -9.07 9.75
N LEU A 21 -4.27 -7.80 9.35
CA LEU A 21 -5.01 -6.68 9.94
C LEU A 21 -6.34 -6.45 9.20
N SER A 22 -7.41 -6.21 9.94
CA SER A 22 -8.64 -5.64 9.42
C SER A 22 -8.46 -4.13 9.16
N ARG A 23 -9.37 -3.51 8.38
CA ARG A 23 -9.36 -2.05 8.20
C ARG A 23 -9.54 -1.32 9.52
N GLN A 24 -10.37 -1.86 10.41
CA GLN A 24 -10.62 -1.29 11.73
C GLN A 24 -9.35 -1.32 12.58
N GLN A 25 -8.65 -2.47 12.64
CA GLN A 25 -7.41 -2.60 13.39
C GLN A 25 -6.32 -1.64 12.86
N LEU A 26 -6.15 -1.53 11.54
CA LEU A 26 -5.18 -0.59 10.99
C LEU A 26 -5.56 0.87 11.31
N ALA A 27 -6.84 1.20 11.27
CA ALA A 27 -7.33 2.53 11.58
C ALA A 27 -7.12 2.90 13.05
N GLU A 28 -7.34 1.94 13.97
CA GLU A 28 -7.06 2.09 15.40
C GLU A 28 -5.56 2.31 15.65
N LEU A 29 -4.68 1.56 14.97
CA LEU A 29 -3.21 1.71 15.10
C LEU A 29 -2.70 3.09 14.70
N ILE A 30 -3.36 3.78 13.76
CA ILE A 30 -2.94 5.10 13.27
C ILE A 30 -3.92 6.22 13.67
N ASN A 31 -4.85 5.93 14.58
CA ASN A 31 -5.84 6.86 15.13
C ASN A 31 -6.66 7.61 14.05
N VAL A 32 -7.30 6.86 13.13
CA VAL A 32 -8.20 7.41 12.11
C VAL A 32 -9.52 6.65 12.06
N HIS A 33 -10.50 7.19 11.33
CA HIS A 33 -11.74 6.48 11.06
C HIS A 33 -11.50 5.30 10.09
N PRO A 34 -12.10 4.10 10.30
CA PRO A 34 -11.92 2.95 9.42
C PRO A 34 -12.26 3.19 7.94
N GLN A 35 -13.19 4.13 7.66
CA GLN A 35 -13.50 4.53 6.29
C GLN A 35 -12.32 5.18 5.57
N THR A 36 -11.45 5.92 6.29
CA THR A 36 -10.24 6.54 5.73
C THR A 36 -9.35 5.49 5.08
N ILE A 37 -9.12 4.35 5.75
CA ILE A 37 -8.39 3.22 5.18
C ILE A 37 -9.07 2.73 3.90
N GLY A 38 -10.41 2.60 3.93
CA GLY A 38 -11.18 2.20 2.75
C GLY A 38 -11.02 3.15 1.56
N TYR A 39 -11.01 4.47 1.80
CA TYR A 39 -10.82 5.46 0.73
C TYR A 39 -9.41 5.41 0.15
N ILE A 40 -8.38 5.23 1.00
CA ILE A 40 -6.99 5.05 0.56
C ILE A 40 -6.87 3.81 -0.32
N GLU A 41 -7.37 2.66 0.13
CA GLU A 41 -7.29 1.39 -0.62
C GLU A 41 -7.97 1.44 -1.99
N ARG A 42 -8.97 2.31 -2.16
CA ARG A 42 -9.69 2.52 -3.42
C ARG A 42 -9.18 3.72 -4.22
N GLN A 43 -8.09 4.36 -3.79
CA GLN A 43 -7.52 5.56 -4.43
C GLN A 43 -8.51 6.73 -4.52
N GLN A 44 -9.51 6.77 -3.63
CA GLN A 44 -10.53 7.82 -3.57
C GLN A 44 -10.09 9.02 -2.72
N PHE A 45 -8.95 8.90 -2.04
CA PHE A 45 -8.43 9.89 -1.12
C PHE A 45 -6.91 9.91 -1.19
N ASN A 46 -6.33 11.11 -1.35
CA ASN A 46 -4.89 11.32 -1.27
C ASN A 46 -4.49 11.53 0.20
N PRO A 47 -3.77 10.59 0.83
CA PRO A 47 -3.34 10.75 2.20
C PRO A 47 -2.40 11.95 2.35
N THR A 48 -2.49 12.64 3.48
CA THR A 48 -1.45 13.59 3.88
C THR A 48 -0.13 12.84 4.10
N ILE A 49 1.00 13.56 4.04
CA ILE A 49 2.31 12.98 4.35
C ILE A 49 2.32 12.36 5.77
N GLU A 50 1.67 13.01 6.73
CA GLU A 50 1.52 12.48 8.09
C GLU A 50 0.84 11.10 8.10
N LEU A 51 -0.29 10.96 7.40
CA LEU A 51 -1.00 9.69 7.35
C LEU A 51 -0.19 8.60 6.63
N ALA A 52 0.52 8.97 5.56
CA ALA A 52 1.41 8.08 4.84
C ALA A 52 2.55 7.57 5.76
N LEU A 53 3.15 8.45 6.55
CA LEU A 53 4.20 8.08 7.52
C LEU A 53 3.65 7.20 8.65
N ASN A 54 2.44 7.45 9.14
CA ASN A 54 1.80 6.61 10.15
C ASN A 54 1.49 5.21 9.60
N LEU A 55 1.01 5.11 8.35
CA LEU A 55 0.85 3.84 7.65
C LEU A 55 2.17 3.11 7.49
N SER A 56 3.24 3.80 7.11
CA SER A 56 4.58 3.23 6.99
C SER A 56 5.05 2.62 8.31
N LYS A 57 4.84 3.30 9.44
CA LYS A 57 5.16 2.75 10.78
C LYS A 57 4.28 1.56 11.14
N ALA A 58 2.97 1.65 10.95
CA ALA A 58 2.03 0.57 11.29
C ALA A 58 2.22 -0.69 10.43
N LEU A 59 2.62 -0.50 9.17
CA LEU A 59 2.92 -1.59 8.24
C LEU A 59 4.42 -1.94 8.24
N GLY A 60 5.32 -1.20 8.89
CA GLY A 60 6.75 -1.52 8.89
C GLY A 60 7.38 -1.61 7.49
N VAL A 61 6.92 -0.81 6.53
CA VAL A 61 7.50 -0.72 5.16
C VAL A 61 7.64 0.73 4.75
N GLY A 62 8.58 1.02 3.85
CA GLY A 62 8.80 2.35 3.30
C GLY A 62 7.62 2.87 2.46
N LEU A 63 7.57 4.19 2.26
CA LEU A 63 6.54 4.83 1.44
C LEU A 63 6.59 4.39 -0.02
N ASP A 64 7.78 4.14 -0.55
CA ASP A 64 8.08 3.64 -1.89
C ASP A 64 7.51 2.22 -2.14
N ALA A 65 7.46 1.38 -1.10
CA ALA A 65 6.79 0.08 -1.18
C ALA A 65 5.26 0.20 -1.16
N MET A 66 4.74 1.29 -0.58
CA MET A 66 3.31 1.51 -0.37
C MET A 66 2.64 2.32 -1.47
N PHE A 67 3.33 3.30 -2.06
CA PHE A 67 2.79 4.29 -2.97
C PHE A 67 3.70 4.45 -4.19
N SER A 68 3.10 4.70 -5.36
CA SER A 68 3.83 4.94 -6.60
C SER A 68 3.06 5.91 -7.49
N ALA A 69 3.78 6.75 -8.23
CA ALA A 69 3.20 7.58 -9.29
C ALA A 69 2.81 6.74 -10.51
N GLU A 70 3.51 5.64 -10.74
CA GLU A 70 3.27 4.68 -11.82
C GLU A 70 2.59 3.41 -11.31
N PRO A 71 1.86 2.67 -12.16
CA PRO A 71 1.32 1.37 -11.81
C PRO A 71 2.43 0.47 -11.26
N PHE A 72 2.13 -0.24 -10.19
CA PHE A 72 3.01 -1.26 -9.69
C PHE A 72 3.09 -2.42 -10.68
N GLU A 73 4.30 -2.81 -11.09
CA GLU A 73 4.48 -3.98 -11.96
C GLU A 73 3.85 -5.22 -11.32
N LEU A 74 3.10 -5.96 -12.14
CA LEU A 74 2.63 -7.28 -11.76
C LEU A 74 3.84 -8.20 -11.78
N VAL A 75 4.17 -8.79 -10.64
CA VAL A 75 5.10 -9.90 -10.62
C VAL A 75 4.37 -11.09 -11.24
N ASP A 76 4.73 -11.42 -12.48
CA ASP A 76 4.34 -12.70 -13.08
C ASP A 76 4.81 -13.82 -12.14
N GLU A 77 3.95 -14.78 -11.83
CA GLU A 77 4.30 -15.92 -10.95
C GLU A 77 5.54 -16.69 -11.45
N ALA A 78 5.83 -16.61 -12.75
CA ALA A 78 7.02 -17.16 -13.36
C ALA A 78 8.33 -16.52 -12.86
N ALA A 79 8.31 -15.24 -12.48
CA ALA A 79 9.47 -14.50 -11.97
C ALA A 79 9.79 -14.80 -10.49
N LEU A 80 8.83 -15.37 -9.74
CA LEU A 80 9.00 -15.74 -8.33
C LEU A 80 9.58 -17.15 -8.16
N ARG A 81 9.73 -17.94 -9.22
CA ARG A 81 10.51 -19.18 -9.16
C ARG A 81 11.99 -18.79 -9.16
N PRO A 82 12.75 -18.94 -8.06
CA PRO A 82 14.19 -18.90 -8.18
C PRO A 82 14.56 -19.98 -9.19
N SER A 83 15.21 -19.57 -10.28
CA SER A 83 15.91 -20.52 -11.16
C SER A 83 16.76 -21.37 -10.24
N ALA A 84 16.38 -22.65 -10.10
CA ALA A 84 17.22 -23.64 -9.49
C ALA A 84 18.52 -23.65 -10.31
N LYS A 85 19.52 -22.90 -9.85
CA LYS A 85 20.90 -23.11 -10.28
C LYS A 85 21.32 -24.44 -9.70
N THR A 86 20.93 -25.53 -10.36
CA THR A 86 21.51 -26.85 -10.17
C THR A 86 22.69 -26.95 -11.14
N ASN A 87 23.88 -26.85 -10.55
CA ASN A 87 25.20 -27.33 -10.99
C ASN A 87 25.42 -27.66 -12.48
N LYS A 88 26.47 -27.03 -13.02
CA LYS A 88 27.51 -27.76 -13.75
C LYS A 88 28.84 -27.53 -13.05
#